data_AF-A0A2D7M0R7-F1
#
_entry.id   AF-A0A2D7M0R7-F1
#
_cell.length_a   1.000
_cell.length_b   1.000
_cell.length_c   1.000
_cell.angle_alpha   90.00
_cell.angle_beta   90.00
_cell.angle_gamma   90.00
#
_symmetry.space_group_name_H-M   'P 1'
#
loop_
_entity.id
_entity.type
_entity.pdbx_description
1 polymer ?
#
loop_
_entity_poly.entity_id
_entity_poly.type
_entity_poly.pdbx_seq_one_letter_code
_entity_poly.pdbx_strand_id
1 'polypeptide(L)'
;MIHDIVFHGNGGFDYHTVYNMPIWLRKFTFKEIQDHFDAQNTEMKKLDKKKGEKNMVNADGKINVPDFKQASAPYKGKTSYK
;
A
#
# COMPACT_ATOMS: atom_id res chain seq x y z
N MET A 1 -17.60 -5.91 -10.19
CA MET A 1 -17.23 -5.06 -11.34
C MET A 1 -17.69 -3.61 -11.19
N ILE A 2 -19.00 -3.28 -11.18
CA ILE A 2 -19.45 -1.87 -11.09
C ILE A 2 -19.02 -1.22 -9.77
N HIS A 3 -19.25 -1.90 -8.65
CA HIS A 3 -18.79 -1.45 -7.33
C HIS A 3 -17.27 -1.21 -7.30
N ASP A 4 -16.49 -2.15 -7.84
CA ASP A 4 -15.03 -2.07 -7.82
C ASP A 4 -14.50 -0.88 -8.62
N ILE A 5 -15.13 -0.55 -9.75
CA ILE A 5 -14.75 0.64 -10.54
C ILE A 5 -15.02 1.93 -9.75
N VAL A 6 -16.15 2.00 -9.02
CA VAL A 6 -16.50 3.16 -8.21
C VAL A 6 -15.57 3.28 -7.00
N PHE A 7 -15.34 2.17 -6.28
CA PHE A 7 -14.51 2.14 -5.08
C PHE A 7 -13.04 2.49 -5.38
N HIS A 8 -12.46 1.92 -6.44
CA HIS A 8 -11.07 2.20 -6.83
C HIS A 8 -10.92 3.41 -7.75
N GLY A 9 -12.03 4.05 -8.13
CA GLY A 9 -12.03 5.24 -8.98
C GLY A 9 -11.65 6.53 -8.25
N ASN A 10 -11.37 6.49 -6.93
CA ASN A 10 -11.06 7.66 -6.09
C ASN A 10 -12.04 8.84 -6.25
N GLY A 11 -13.32 8.54 -6.46
CA GLY A 11 -14.37 9.55 -6.67
C GLY A 11 -14.49 10.07 -8.11
N GLY A 12 -13.75 9.51 -9.07
CA GLY A 12 -13.88 9.84 -10.50
C GLY A 12 -15.04 9.15 -11.22
N PHE A 13 -15.66 8.15 -10.57
CA PHE A 13 -16.77 7.39 -11.14
C PHE A 13 -17.92 7.26 -10.16
N ASP A 14 -19.12 7.64 -10.61
CA ASP A 14 -20.36 7.39 -9.89
C ASP A 14 -21.03 6.11 -10.38
N TYR A 15 -21.85 5.51 -9.51
CA TYR A 15 -22.65 4.33 -9.85
C TYR A 15 -23.49 4.55 -11.10
N HIS A 16 -24.17 5.69 -11.22
CA HIS A 16 -25.03 5.99 -12.36
C HIS A 16 -24.23 6.08 -13.66
N THR A 17 -23.09 6.77 -13.62
CA THR A 17 -22.16 6.91 -14.75
C THR A 17 -21.67 5.55 -15.22
N VAL A 18 -21.18 4.70 -14.30
CA VAL A 18 -20.68 3.36 -14.66
C VAL A 18 -21.80 2.44 -15.14
N TYR A 19 -23.02 2.61 -14.64
CA TYR A 19 -24.17 1.84 -15.08
C TYR A 19 -24.60 2.20 -16.52
N ASN A 20 -24.52 3.47 -16.89
CA ASN A 20 -24.86 3.94 -18.24
C ASN A 20 -23.74 3.71 -19.27
N MET A 21 -22.51 3.38 -18.85
CA MET A 21 -21.42 3.08 -19.78
C MET A 21 -21.69 1.81 -20.61
N PRO A 22 -21.22 1.76 -21.88
CA PRO A 22 -21.22 0.55 -22.68
C PRO A 22 -20.46 -0.60 -21.99
N ILE A 23 -20.90 -1.84 -22.24
CA ILE A 23 -20.32 -3.06 -21.62
C ILE A 23 -18.81 -3.17 -21.89
N TRP A 24 -18.36 -2.84 -23.10
CA TRP A 24 -16.95 -2.92 -23.47
C TRP A 24 -16.09 -1.94 -22.66
N LEU A 25 -16.58 -0.71 -22.47
CA LEU A 25 -15.85 0.33 -21.74
C LEU A 25 -15.74 -0.04 -20.26
N ARG A 26 -16.83 -0.58 -19.68
CA ARG A 26 -16.83 -1.07 -18.29
C ARG A 26 -15.83 -2.21 -18.06
N LYS A 27 -15.69 -3.11 -19.04
CA LYS A 27 -14.70 -4.20 -18.98
C LYS A 27 -13.27 -3.67 -19.11
N PHE A 28 -13.06 -2.72 -20.03
CA PHE A 28 -11.75 -2.08 -20.23
C PHE A 28 -11.30 -1.34 -18.96
N THR A 29 -12.14 -0.49 -18.38
CA THR A 29 -11.79 0.25 -17.16
C THR A 29 -11.51 -0.68 -15.98
N PHE A 30 -12.31 -1.74 -15.83
CA PHE A 30 -12.05 -2.76 -14.81
C PHE A 30 -10.70 -3.46 -15.01
N LYS A 31 -10.34 -3.79 -16.25
CA LYS A 31 -9.06 -4.44 -16.58
C LYS A 31 -7.86 -3.56 -16.27
N GLU A 32 -7.92 -2.27 -16.63
CA GLU A 32 -6.86 -1.30 -16.33
C GLU A 32 -6.64 -1.13 -14.81
N ILE A 33 -7.75 -1.04 -14.05
CA ILE A 33 -7.69 -0.96 -12.59
C ILE A 33 -7.04 -2.22 -12.03
N GLN A 34 -7.46 -3.41 -12.49
CA GLN A 34 -6.90 -4.67 -12.06
C GLN A 34 -5.39 -4.77 -12.35
N ASP A 35 -4.98 -4.42 -13.57
CA ASP A 35 -3.57 -4.46 -13.99
C ASP A 35 -2.68 -3.54 -13.17
N HIS A 36 -3.19 -2.37 -12.82
CA HIS A 36 -2.48 -1.43 -11.97
C HIS A 36 -2.24 -2.00 -10.55
N PHE A 37 -3.26 -2.61 -9.93
CA PHE A 37 -3.09 -3.23 -8.61
C PHE A 37 -2.24 -4.49 -8.64
N ASP A 38 -2.36 -5.30 -9.70
CA ASP A 38 -1.50 -6.47 -9.88
C ASP A 38 -0.03 -6.05 -10.03
N ALA A 39 0.25 -4.99 -10.80
CA ALA A 39 1.58 -4.41 -10.91
C ALA A 39 2.10 -3.91 -9.55
N GLN A 40 1.32 -3.10 -8.83
CA GLN A 40 1.71 -2.62 -7.49
C GLN A 40 1.98 -3.76 -6.51
N ASN A 41 1.12 -4.78 -6.49
CA ASN A 41 1.30 -5.95 -5.65
C ASN A 41 2.57 -6.72 -6.01
N THR A 42 2.92 -6.82 -7.30
CA THR A 42 4.16 -7.48 -7.72
C THR A 42 5.40 -6.69 -7.28
N GLU A 43 5.37 -5.37 -7.38
CA GLU A 43 6.47 -4.51 -6.92
C GLU A 43 6.60 -4.54 -5.39
N MET A 44 5.50 -4.46 -4.64
CA MET A 44 5.50 -4.64 -3.18
C MET A 44 6.11 -5.99 -2.78
N LYS A 45 5.70 -7.08 -3.43
CA LYS A 45 6.27 -8.42 -3.18
C LYS A 45 7.76 -8.51 -3.54
N LYS A 46 8.26 -7.71 -4.50
CA LYS A 46 9.70 -7.64 -4.83
C LYS A 46 10.46 -6.86 -3.75
N LEU A 47 9.88 -5.78 -3.22
CA LEU A 47 10.45 -5.01 -2.11
C LEU A 47 10.54 -5.87 -0.84
N ASP A 48 9.49 -6.62 -0.50
CA ASP A 48 9.49 -7.54 0.64
C ASP A 48 10.56 -8.65 0.52
N LYS A 49 10.95 -9.00 -0.71
CA LYS A 49 11.98 -10.00 -1.01
C LYS A 49 13.40 -9.45 -1.05
N LYS A 50 13.62 -8.13 -0.97
CA LYS A 50 14.96 -7.55 -0.79
C LYS A 50 15.42 -7.82 0.65
N LYS A 51 15.91 -9.04 0.86
CA LYS A 51 16.76 -9.45 1.99
C LYS A 51 17.94 -8.47 2.12
N GLY A 52 17.79 -7.41 2.91
CA GLY A 52 18.87 -6.45 3.14
C GLY A 52 18.45 -5.12 3.76
N GLU A 53 17.18 -4.71 3.62
CA GLU A 53 16.68 -3.49 4.26
C GLU A 53 16.24 -3.79 5.70
N LYS A 54 16.95 -3.19 6.66
CA LYS A 54 16.61 -3.25 8.09
C LYS A 54 15.39 -2.37 8.37
N ASN A 55 14.20 -2.93 8.21
CA ASN A 55 12.98 -2.24 8.62
C ASN A 55 12.86 -2.24 10.14
N MET A 56 12.62 -1.07 10.75
CA MET A 56 12.46 -0.93 12.20
C MET A 56 11.18 -1.63 12.72
N VAL A 57 10.29 -2.00 11.80
CA VAL A 57 9.05 -2.73 12.05
C VAL A 57 9.03 -3.97 11.17
N ASN A 58 8.79 -5.13 11.77
CA ASN A 58 8.62 -6.40 11.07
C ASN A 58 7.28 -6.43 10.32
N ALA A 59 7.15 -7.31 9.33
CA ALA A 59 5.90 -7.51 8.58
C ALA A 59 4.68 -7.81 9.49
N ASP A 60 4.92 -8.36 10.69
CA ASP A 60 3.90 -8.63 11.71
C ASP A 60 3.47 -7.38 12.52
N GLY A 61 3.95 -6.19 12.15
CA GLY A 61 3.67 -4.93 12.85
C GLY A 61 4.37 -4.78 14.20
N LYS A 62 5.26 -5.72 14.55
CA LYS A 62 6.07 -5.67 15.78
C LYS A 62 7.39 -4.95 15.52
N ILE A 63 7.84 -4.16 16.49
CA ILE A 63 9.13 -3.46 16.41
C ILE A 63 10.28 -4.48 16.43
N ASN A 64 11.24 -4.30 15.53
CA ASN A 64 12.49 -5.06 15.56
C ASN A 64 13.36 -4.57 16.73
N VAL A 65 13.26 -5.27 17.86
CA VAL A 65 13.89 -4.89 19.15
C VAL A 65 15.43 -4.71 19.02
N PRO A 66 16.18 -5.60 18.36
CA PRO A 66 17.61 -5.40 18.12
C PRO A 66 17.95 -4.10 17.38
N ASP A 67 17.30 -3.84 16.24
CA ASP A 67 17.61 -2.66 15.41
C ASP A 67 17.12 -1.35 16.08
N PHE A 68 15.99 -1.39 16.78
CA PHE A 68 15.50 -0.25 17.57
C PHE A 68 16.44 0.10 18.74
N LYS A 69 16.98 -0.91 19.43
CA LYS A 69 17.97 -0.71 20.49
C LYS A 69 19.28 -0.11 19.96
N GLN A 70 19.69 -0.50 18.74
CA GLN A 70 20.86 0.08 18.08
C GLN A 70 20.65 1.56 17.72
N ALA A 71 19.49 1.92 17.16
CA ALA A 71 19.18 3.30 16.75
C ALA A 71 18.94 4.26 17.94
N SER A 72 18.47 3.75 19.08
CA SER A 72 18.20 4.55 20.28
C SER A 72 19.43 4.80 21.16
N ALA A 73 20.55 4.13 20.90
CA ALA A 73 21.81 4.27 21.65
C ALA A 73 22.28 5.73 21.85
N PRO A 74 22.30 6.64 20.85
CA PRO A 74 22.77 8.02 21.02
C PRO A 74 21.85 8.94 21.83
N TYR A 75 20.60 8.51 22.11
CA TYR A 75 19.61 9.29 22.85
C TYR A 75 19.40 8.79 24.29
N LYS A 76 20.09 7.72 24.69
CA LYS A 76 20.00 7.17 26.05
C LYS A 76 20.55 8.18 27.07
N GLY A 77 19.69 8.63 27.99
CA GLY A 77 20.05 9.53 29.09
C GLY A 77 19.96 11.03 28.78
N LYS A 78 19.52 11.42 27.57
CA LYS A 78 19.24 12.82 27.22
C LYS A 78 17.79 13.18 27.51
N THR A 79 17.36 13.05 28.76
CA THR A 79 16.01 13.50 29.16
C THR A 79 16.12 14.95 29.62
N SER A 80 15.81 15.90 28.73
CA SER A 80 15.65 17.31 29.13
C SER A 80 14.27 17.49 29.74
N TYR A 81 14.07 16.99 30.95
CA TYR A 81 12.97 17.44 31.79
C TYR A 81 13.58 18.15 32.98
N LYS A 82 13.23 19.43 33.14
CA LYS A 82 13.66 20.30 34.23
C LYS A 82 12.45 20.60 35.09
#